data_AF-A0A1N6SN34-F1
#
_entry.id   AF-A0A1N6SN34-F1
#
_cell.length_a   1.000
_cell.length_b   1.000
_cell.length_c   1.000
_cell.angle_alpha   90.00
_cell.angle_beta   90.00
_cell.angle_gamma   90.00
#
_symmetry.space_group_name_H-M   'P 1'
#
loop_
_entity.id
_entity.type
_entity.pdbx_description
1 polymer ?
#
loop_
_entity_poly.entity_id
_entity_poly.type
_entity_poly.pdbx_seq_one_letter_code
_entity_poly.pdbx_strand_id
1 'polypeptide(L)'
;MTPAAWRPDDDDLAALETEHRARVAVLDPLVAVPALGATADDERLLAVRLPDGSRAAGLLGVGDVGPGSAAAGFRALREHRLRARAAGPDVGGAVRALVAAWTARVGRDPGSAPAGDGLPERGPAPRDHGLALLWPSRDVEAVGALAASGVRPTVHLAARRGVPSARTRTDLPGLVLTDAGPDDVAAVVEHQRAELAYDELVGAARVRPLAAEHLAAQVAAAVENPRTTVLVARRQAPGERAGEVVGVIAVEPPERSGAVAGTVMAGPVAYLVLLHVTGSARGTGVGGALVDAALARVHEQAGPGAVVVLHHGVLNPLSAPFWARQGFRPVLTTWEQPVDALSAPRRSLSP
;
A
#
# COMPACT_ATOMS: atom_id res chain seq x y z
N MET A 1 -34.90 -6.73 0.59
CA MET A 1 -34.71 -8.17 0.28
C MET A 1 -33.24 -8.50 0.48
N THR A 2 -32.93 -9.56 1.21
CA THR A 2 -31.55 -9.98 1.49
C THR A 2 -30.90 -10.50 0.19
N PRO A 3 -29.66 -10.10 -0.14
CA PRO A 3 -28.94 -10.68 -1.28
C PRO A 3 -28.86 -12.20 -1.13
N ALA A 4 -29.09 -12.92 -2.23
CA ALA A 4 -29.04 -14.38 -2.22
C ALA A 4 -27.59 -14.86 -2.35
N ALA A 5 -27.23 -15.89 -1.58
CA ALA A 5 -26.02 -16.65 -1.84
C ALA A 5 -26.13 -17.24 -3.26
N TRP A 6 -25.12 -16.98 -4.08
CA TRP A 6 -25.04 -17.47 -5.44
C TRP A 6 -23.97 -18.56 -5.51
N ARG A 7 -24.28 -19.66 -6.20
CA ARG A 7 -23.33 -20.72 -6.51
C ARG A 7 -22.98 -20.60 -8.00
N PRO A 8 -21.90 -19.88 -8.35
CA PRO A 8 -21.47 -19.78 -9.74
C PRO A 8 -20.95 -21.14 -10.23
N ASP A 9 -21.11 -21.43 -11.51
CA ASP A 9 -20.23 -22.36 -12.22
C ASP A 9 -18.96 -21.64 -12.72
N ASP A 10 -18.05 -22.38 -13.36
CA ASP A 10 -16.78 -21.81 -13.84
C ASP A 10 -16.97 -20.77 -14.94
N ASP A 11 -18.00 -20.90 -15.78
CA ASP A 11 -18.32 -19.94 -16.84
C ASP A 11 -18.87 -18.64 -16.25
N ASP A 12 -19.74 -18.75 -15.25
CA ASP A 12 -20.26 -17.66 -14.43
C ASP A 12 -19.12 -16.85 -13.77
N LEU A 13 -18.11 -17.52 -13.21
CA LEU A 13 -16.92 -16.90 -12.64
C LEU A 13 -16.05 -16.22 -13.70
N ALA A 14 -15.79 -16.89 -14.82
CA ALA A 14 -15.00 -16.33 -15.92
C ALA A 14 -15.67 -15.08 -16.52
N ALA A 15 -17.00 -15.08 -16.66
CA ALA A 15 -17.78 -13.94 -17.10
C ALA A 15 -17.69 -12.77 -16.12
N LEU A 16 -17.83 -13.03 -14.81
CA LEU A 16 -17.65 -12.00 -13.76
C LEU A 16 -16.23 -11.40 -13.79
N GLU A 17 -15.20 -12.22 -13.92
CA GLU A 17 -13.82 -11.73 -14.01
C GLU A 17 -13.62 -10.85 -15.23
N THR A 18 -14.12 -11.28 -16.40
CA THR A 18 -14.00 -10.55 -17.66
C THR A 18 -14.69 -9.18 -17.57
N GLU A 19 -15.92 -9.15 -17.07
CA GLU A 19 -16.69 -7.91 -16.92
C GLU A 19 -16.05 -6.96 -15.91
N HIS A 20 -15.57 -7.50 -14.77
CA HIS A 20 -14.86 -6.69 -13.77
C HIS A 20 -13.56 -6.11 -14.35
N ARG A 21 -12.75 -6.89 -15.07
CA ARG A 21 -11.52 -6.41 -15.72
C ARG A 21 -11.81 -5.31 -16.73
N ALA A 22 -12.82 -5.50 -17.58
CA ALA A 22 -13.22 -4.50 -18.57
C ALA A 22 -13.63 -3.18 -17.91
N ARG A 23 -14.43 -3.27 -16.84
CA ARG A 23 -14.87 -2.11 -16.07
C ARG A 23 -13.69 -1.37 -15.40
N VAL A 24 -12.78 -2.10 -14.75
CA VAL A 24 -11.59 -1.50 -14.13
C VAL A 24 -10.70 -0.84 -15.18
N ALA A 25 -10.51 -1.45 -16.35
CA ALA A 25 -9.70 -0.88 -17.43
C ALA A 25 -10.27 0.46 -17.96
N VAL A 26 -11.61 0.61 -17.98
CA VAL A 26 -12.28 1.87 -18.35
C VAL A 26 -12.01 2.96 -17.30
N LEU A 27 -12.05 2.61 -16.00
CA LEU A 27 -11.82 3.55 -14.90
C LEU A 27 -10.33 3.93 -14.75
N ASP A 28 -9.46 2.95 -14.94
CA ASP A 28 -8.02 3.07 -14.78
C ASP A 28 -7.25 2.04 -15.62
N PRO A 29 -6.77 2.41 -16.83
CA PRO A 29 -6.06 1.48 -17.71
C PRO A 29 -4.67 1.07 -17.19
N LEU A 30 -4.19 1.68 -16.10
CA LEU A 30 -2.93 1.26 -15.49
C LEU A 30 -3.12 0.12 -14.48
N VAL A 31 -4.31 -0.06 -13.89
CA VAL A 31 -4.53 -1.08 -12.86
C VAL A 31 -4.56 -2.46 -13.49
N ALA A 32 -3.73 -3.37 -12.97
CA ALA A 32 -3.84 -4.78 -13.29
C ALA A 32 -4.83 -5.46 -12.35
N VAL A 33 -5.62 -6.37 -12.91
CA VAL A 33 -6.55 -7.21 -12.17
C VAL A 33 -6.15 -8.67 -12.45
N PRO A 34 -5.36 -9.30 -11.57
CA PRO A 34 -5.02 -10.71 -11.69
C PRO A 34 -6.26 -11.61 -11.71
N ALA A 35 -6.14 -12.87 -12.12
CA ALA A 35 -7.24 -13.82 -11.92
C ALA A 35 -7.52 -14.04 -10.42
N LEU A 36 -8.76 -14.37 -10.04
CA LEU A 36 -9.04 -14.85 -8.67
C LEU A 36 -8.28 -16.15 -8.42
N GLY A 37 -8.23 -17.02 -9.43
CA GLY A 37 -7.63 -18.35 -9.31
C GLY A 37 -8.48 -19.28 -8.43
N ALA A 38 -9.80 -19.10 -8.45
CA ALA A 38 -10.79 -19.96 -7.82
C ALA A 38 -11.51 -20.76 -8.91
N THR A 39 -11.98 -21.96 -8.57
CA THR A 39 -13.00 -22.71 -9.32
C THR A 39 -14.35 -22.60 -8.60
N ALA A 40 -15.44 -22.97 -9.27
CA ALA A 40 -16.79 -22.99 -8.72
C ALA A 40 -16.90 -23.76 -7.38
N ASP A 41 -16.13 -24.84 -7.25
CA ASP A 41 -16.13 -25.74 -6.08
C ASP A 41 -15.15 -25.33 -4.97
N ASP A 42 -14.42 -24.21 -5.09
CA ASP A 42 -13.47 -23.79 -4.04
C ASP A 42 -14.21 -23.40 -2.76
N GLU A 43 -13.98 -24.12 -1.66
CA GLU A 43 -14.62 -23.88 -0.36
C GLU A 43 -14.35 -22.48 0.23
N ARG A 44 -13.31 -21.80 -0.25
CA ARG A 44 -12.95 -20.43 0.14
C ARG A 44 -13.63 -19.38 -0.73
N LEU A 45 -14.37 -19.78 -1.76
CA LEU A 45 -15.13 -18.88 -2.61
C LEU A 45 -16.39 -18.40 -1.87
N LEU A 46 -16.57 -17.09 -1.82
CA LEU A 46 -17.83 -16.46 -1.45
C LEU A 46 -18.42 -15.77 -2.68
N ALA A 47 -19.71 -15.96 -2.92
CA ALA A 47 -20.38 -15.39 -4.07
C ALA A 47 -21.82 -14.95 -3.73
N VAL A 48 -22.20 -13.78 -4.25
CA VAL A 48 -23.50 -13.15 -4.03
C VAL A 48 -24.06 -12.66 -5.35
N ARG A 49 -25.39 -12.72 -5.50
CA ARG A 49 -26.11 -12.16 -6.64
C ARG A 49 -27.33 -11.38 -6.15
N LEU A 50 -27.49 -10.17 -6.67
CA LEU A 50 -28.61 -9.28 -6.41
C LEU A 50 -29.76 -9.57 -7.40
N PRO A 51 -31.00 -9.16 -7.09
CA PRO A 51 -32.16 -9.38 -7.97
C PRO A 51 -32.06 -8.74 -9.36
N ASP A 52 -31.28 -7.67 -9.51
CA ASP A 52 -31.03 -6.98 -10.79
C ASP A 52 -29.94 -7.65 -11.65
N GLY A 53 -29.39 -8.77 -11.16
CA GLY A 53 -28.30 -9.50 -11.82
C GLY A 53 -26.89 -9.04 -11.43
N SER A 54 -26.75 -7.96 -10.66
CA SER A 54 -25.47 -7.53 -10.11
C SER A 54 -24.88 -8.62 -9.23
N ARG A 55 -23.58 -8.88 -9.37
CA ARG A 55 -22.94 -10.03 -8.73
C ARG A 55 -21.53 -9.71 -8.30
N ALA A 56 -21.13 -10.33 -7.20
CA ALA A 56 -19.78 -10.25 -6.70
C ALA A 56 -19.33 -11.61 -6.18
N ALA A 57 -18.07 -11.92 -6.39
CA ALA A 57 -17.43 -13.11 -5.86
C ALA A 57 -16.05 -12.74 -5.31
N GLY A 58 -15.60 -13.45 -4.29
CA GLY A 58 -14.26 -13.27 -3.78
C GLY A 58 -13.70 -14.52 -3.15
N LEU A 59 -12.39 -14.67 -3.31
CA LEU A 59 -11.63 -15.78 -2.77
C LEU A 59 -11.00 -15.37 -1.44
N LEU A 60 -11.32 -16.12 -0.40
CA LEU A 60 -10.80 -15.90 0.95
C LEU A 60 -9.38 -16.44 1.09
N GLY A 61 -8.56 -15.69 1.82
CA GLY A 61 -7.25 -16.15 2.28
C GLY A 61 -7.05 -15.78 3.74
N VAL A 62 -6.25 -16.56 4.46
CA VAL A 62 -5.77 -16.22 5.80
C VAL A 62 -4.26 -16.41 5.78
N GLY A 63 -3.54 -15.44 6.34
CA GLY A 63 -2.09 -15.53 6.44
C GLY A 63 -1.61 -14.97 7.77
N ASP A 64 -0.63 -15.65 8.36
CA ASP A 64 0.07 -15.18 9.53
C ASP A 64 1.40 -14.54 9.13
N VAL A 65 1.79 -13.51 9.87
CA VAL A 65 3.04 -12.77 9.71
C VAL A 65 3.77 -12.84 11.05
N GLY A 66 5.03 -13.26 11.02
CA GLY A 66 5.84 -13.32 12.24
C GLY A 66 6.08 -11.91 12.80
N PRO A 67 5.97 -11.69 14.13
CA PRO A 67 6.08 -10.36 14.74
C PRO A 67 7.44 -9.70 14.54
N GLY A 68 8.50 -10.48 14.26
CA GLY A 68 9.82 -9.97 13.93
C GLY A 68 10.03 -9.60 12.45
N SER A 69 9.07 -9.88 11.56
CA SER A 69 9.25 -9.61 10.13
C SER A 69 8.96 -8.14 9.78
N ALA A 70 9.62 -7.60 8.76
CA ALA A 70 9.34 -6.24 8.27
C ALA A 70 7.88 -6.05 7.84
N ALA A 71 7.23 -7.10 7.32
CA ALA A 71 5.82 -7.07 6.95
C ALA A 71 4.89 -6.81 8.15
N ALA A 72 5.29 -7.19 9.37
CA ALA A 72 4.50 -6.97 10.58
C ALA A 72 4.36 -5.49 10.92
N GLY A 73 5.24 -4.61 10.40
CA GLY A 73 5.11 -3.16 10.55
C GLY A 73 3.98 -2.56 9.71
N PHE A 74 3.49 -3.27 8.69
CA PHE A 74 2.51 -2.74 7.73
C PHE A 74 1.24 -3.60 7.62
N ARG A 75 1.17 -4.70 8.38
CA ARG A 75 0.09 -5.70 8.29
C ARG A 75 -0.26 -6.24 9.67
N ALA A 76 -1.49 -6.72 9.81
CA ALA A 76 -1.87 -7.53 10.96
C ALA A 76 -1.03 -8.80 11.03
N LEU A 77 -0.76 -9.29 12.26
CA LEU A 77 -0.05 -10.57 12.46
C LEU A 77 -0.86 -11.76 11.98
N ARG A 78 -2.19 -11.68 12.06
CA ARG A 78 -3.12 -12.55 11.33
C ARG A 78 -4.04 -11.69 10.50
N GLU A 79 -4.03 -11.93 9.19
CA GLU A 79 -4.79 -11.14 8.24
C GLU A 79 -5.73 -12.04 7.44
N HIS A 80 -7.03 -11.77 7.56
CA HIS A 80 -8.07 -12.31 6.68
C HIS A 80 -8.11 -11.44 5.43
N ARG A 81 -7.97 -12.05 4.26
CA ARG A 81 -7.91 -11.35 2.97
C ARG A 81 -9.08 -11.73 2.09
N LEU A 82 -9.64 -10.73 1.40
CA LEU A 82 -10.62 -10.93 0.35
C LEU A 82 -10.06 -10.40 -0.98
N ARG A 83 -9.85 -11.30 -1.95
CA ARG A 83 -9.65 -10.92 -3.36
C ARG A 83 -11.00 -10.97 -4.03
N ALA A 84 -11.57 -9.82 -4.42
CA ALA A 84 -12.96 -9.73 -4.88
C ALA A 84 -13.10 -9.20 -6.31
N ARG A 85 -14.13 -9.66 -7.00
CA ARG A 85 -14.61 -9.19 -8.31
C ARG A 85 -16.08 -8.83 -8.16
N ALA A 86 -16.49 -7.78 -8.86
CA ALA A 86 -17.87 -7.31 -8.86
C ALA A 86 -18.22 -6.68 -10.21
N ALA A 87 -19.44 -6.94 -10.67
CA ALA A 87 -19.96 -6.49 -11.95
C ALA A 87 -21.51 -6.43 -11.95
N GLY A 88 -22.09 -5.89 -13.03
CA GLY A 88 -23.52 -5.60 -13.16
C GLY A 88 -23.93 -4.16 -12.77
N PRO A 89 -25.25 -3.86 -12.83
CA PRO A 89 -25.79 -2.50 -12.69
C PRO A 89 -25.58 -1.80 -11.32
N ASP A 90 -25.52 -2.56 -10.23
CA ASP A 90 -25.30 -2.11 -8.85
C ASP A 90 -24.05 -2.78 -8.25
N VAL A 91 -22.87 -2.33 -8.70
CA VAL A 91 -21.58 -2.82 -8.20
C VAL A 91 -21.45 -2.56 -6.70
N GLY A 92 -21.84 -1.36 -6.25
CA GLY A 92 -21.77 -0.99 -4.83
C GLY A 92 -22.59 -1.92 -3.94
N GLY A 93 -23.82 -2.25 -4.34
CA GLY A 93 -24.66 -3.21 -3.63
C GLY A 93 -24.08 -4.61 -3.59
N ALA A 94 -23.54 -5.10 -4.71
CA ALA A 94 -22.93 -6.42 -4.79
C ALA A 94 -21.67 -6.51 -3.91
N VAL A 95 -20.81 -5.48 -3.92
CA VAL A 95 -19.63 -5.39 -3.05
C VAL A 95 -20.02 -5.36 -1.58
N ARG A 96 -21.00 -4.54 -1.19
CA ARG A 96 -21.51 -4.49 0.19
C ARG A 96 -22.04 -5.85 0.66
N ALA A 97 -22.79 -6.55 -0.20
CA ALA A 97 -23.29 -7.89 0.09
C ALA A 97 -22.15 -8.90 0.29
N LEU A 98 -21.12 -8.87 -0.55
CA LEU A 98 -19.95 -9.73 -0.43
C LEU A 98 -19.17 -9.46 0.86
N VAL A 99 -18.94 -8.19 1.20
CA VAL A 99 -18.24 -7.80 2.43
C VAL A 99 -19.03 -8.20 3.67
N ALA A 100 -20.37 -8.07 3.65
CA ALA A 100 -21.22 -8.55 4.73
C ALA A 100 -21.13 -10.09 4.89
N ALA A 101 -21.13 -10.84 3.79
CA ALA A 101 -20.97 -12.30 3.83
C ALA A 101 -19.58 -12.71 4.36
N TRP A 102 -18.53 -12.01 3.93
CA TRP A 102 -17.16 -12.24 4.36
C TRP A 102 -16.97 -11.94 5.85
N THR A 103 -17.38 -10.76 6.32
CA THR A 103 -17.29 -10.37 7.73
C THR A 103 -18.08 -11.32 8.62
N ALA A 104 -19.28 -11.76 8.20
CA ALA A 104 -20.06 -12.77 8.92
C ALA A 104 -19.40 -14.17 8.94
N ARG A 105 -18.64 -14.54 7.90
CA ARG A 105 -17.86 -15.79 7.86
C ARG A 105 -16.70 -15.74 8.84
N VAL A 106 -15.94 -14.64 8.85
CA VAL A 106 -14.81 -14.42 9.77
C VAL A 106 -15.31 -14.30 11.22
N GLY A 107 -16.43 -13.60 11.47
CA GLY A 107 -16.95 -13.43 12.83
C GLY A 107 -17.42 -14.75 13.48
N ARG A 108 -17.79 -15.75 12.69
CA ARG A 108 -18.16 -17.09 13.19
C ARG A 108 -16.95 -17.94 13.58
N ASP A 109 -15.83 -17.75 12.90
CA ASP A 109 -14.59 -18.49 13.13
C ASP A 109 -13.38 -17.59 12.82
N PRO A 110 -13.06 -16.66 13.74
CA PRO A 110 -12.00 -15.68 13.49
C PRO A 110 -10.60 -16.30 13.60
N GLY A 111 -10.48 -17.45 14.26
CA GLY A 111 -9.22 -17.98 14.78
C GLY A 111 -8.60 -17.06 15.84
N SER A 112 -7.32 -17.29 16.14
CA SER A 112 -6.52 -16.45 17.04
C SER A 112 -5.32 -15.88 16.29
N ALA A 113 -5.00 -14.61 16.51
CA ALA A 113 -3.75 -14.04 16.03
C ALA A 113 -2.55 -14.60 16.82
N PRO A 114 -1.36 -14.67 16.20
CA PRO A 114 -0.12 -14.90 16.94
C PRO A 114 0.01 -13.91 18.10
N ALA A 115 0.65 -14.35 19.19
CA ALA A 115 0.96 -13.46 20.30
C ALA A 115 1.79 -12.28 19.78
N GLY A 116 1.23 -11.08 19.90
CA GLY A 116 1.96 -9.85 19.63
C GLY A 116 3.11 -9.66 20.61
N ASP A 117 3.87 -8.60 20.39
CA ASP A 117 4.96 -8.15 21.27
C ASP A 117 4.47 -7.55 22.61
N GLY A 118 3.16 -7.58 22.89
CA GLY A 118 2.59 -7.22 24.19
C GLY A 118 2.57 -5.72 24.51
N LEU A 119 2.94 -4.85 23.56
CA LEU A 119 3.02 -3.40 23.77
C LEU A 119 1.86 -2.68 23.07
N PRO A 120 1.00 -1.94 23.82
CA PRO A 120 0.06 -1.02 23.20
C PRO A 120 0.75 0.30 22.79
N GLU A 121 0.01 1.13 22.03
CA GLU A 121 0.18 2.59 21.84
C GLU A 121 1.31 3.03 20.87
N ARG A 122 1.08 3.90 19.88
CA ARG A 122 0.23 5.10 19.83
C ARG A 122 -0.53 5.16 18.50
N GLY A 123 -1.82 5.47 18.53
CA GLY A 123 -2.62 5.72 17.33
C GLY A 123 -3.50 4.55 16.89
N PRO A 124 -4.33 4.70 15.85
CA PRO A 124 -5.37 3.74 15.47
C PRO A 124 -4.82 2.56 14.65
N ALA A 125 -3.54 2.20 14.83
CA ALA A 125 -2.70 1.33 14.00
C ALA A 125 -3.31 -0.07 13.67
N PRO A 126 -2.81 -0.76 12.63
CA PRO A 126 -3.23 -2.12 12.30
C PRO A 126 -3.10 -3.04 13.52
N ARG A 127 -4.21 -3.66 13.93
CA ARG A 127 -4.23 -4.59 15.06
C ARG A 127 -3.55 -5.90 14.66
N ASP A 128 -3.14 -6.68 15.65
CA ASP A 128 -2.54 -7.99 15.41
C ASP A 128 -3.50 -8.97 14.70
N HIS A 129 -4.82 -8.66 14.66
CA HIS A 129 -5.83 -9.42 13.95
C HIS A 129 -6.72 -8.51 13.08
N GLY A 130 -6.66 -8.68 11.76
CA GLY A 130 -7.33 -7.77 10.83
C GLY A 130 -7.98 -8.46 9.64
N LEU A 131 -8.92 -7.76 9.03
CA LEU A 131 -9.46 -8.00 7.70
C LEU A 131 -8.80 -6.99 6.74
N ALA A 132 -8.41 -7.43 5.55
CA ALA A 132 -7.85 -6.57 4.51
C ALA A 132 -8.38 -6.94 3.12
N LEU A 133 -8.68 -5.93 2.30
CA LEU A 133 -8.88 -6.10 0.87
C LEU A 133 -8.20 -4.98 0.09
N LEU A 134 -7.81 -5.27 -1.15
CA LEU A 134 -7.23 -4.31 -2.07
C LEU A 134 -8.24 -4.02 -3.17
N TRP A 135 -8.53 -2.74 -3.43
CA TRP A 135 -9.55 -2.35 -4.40
C TRP A 135 -9.06 -1.22 -5.32
N PRO A 136 -9.45 -1.20 -6.62
CA PRO A 136 -9.16 -0.08 -7.52
C PRO A 136 -9.63 1.26 -6.97
N SER A 137 -8.70 2.21 -6.83
CA SER A 137 -8.96 3.50 -6.15
C SER A 137 -9.99 4.38 -6.87
N ARG A 138 -10.14 4.21 -8.19
CA ARG A 138 -11.08 4.98 -9.02
C ARG A 138 -12.47 4.36 -9.15
N ASP A 139 -12.68 3.19 -8.57
CA ASP A 139 -13.98 2.52 -8.57
C ASP A 139 -14.88 3.05 -7.44
N VAL A 140 -15.40 4.26 -7.66
CA VAL A 140 -16.08 5.05 -6.62
C VAL A 140 -17.37 4.40 -6.09
N GLU A 141 -18.07 3.61 -6.91
CA GLU A 141 -19.27 2.88 -6.49
C GLU A 141 -18.95 1.87 -5.40
N ALA A 142 -17.88 1.09 -5.60
CA ALA A 142 -17.40 0.14 -4.61
C ALA A 142 -16.73 0.82 -3.42
N VAL A 143 -15.98 1.92 -3.63
CA VAL A 143 -15.39 2.72 -2.53
C VAL A 143 -16.45 3.18 -1.54
N GLY A 144 -17.58 3.71 -2.02
CA GLY A 144 -18.70 4.09 -1.16
C GLY A 144 -19.29 2.90 -0.39
N ALA A 145 -19.43 1.75 -1.06
CA ALA A 145 -19.91 0.52 -0.44
C ALA A 145 -18.96 -0.06 0.64
N LEU A 146 -17.66 0.03 0.40
CA LEU A 146 -16.62 -0.41 1.35
C LEU A 146 -16.67 0.46 2.62
N ALA A 147 -16.65 1.78 2.47
CA ALA A 147 -16.77 2.71 3.60
C ALA A 147 -18.06 2.45 4.41
N ALA A 148 -19.20 2.26 3.73
CA ALA A 148 -20.47 1.96 4.38
C ALA A 148 -20.51 0.58 5.09
N SER A 149 -19.59 -0.32 4.74
CA SER A 149 -19.47 -1.65 5.36
C SER A 149 -18.60 -1.66 6.61
N GLY A 150 -18.02 -0.52 7.01
CA GLY A 150 -17.19 -0.38 8.21
C GLY A 150 -15.70 -0.70 8.02
N VAL A 151 -15.29 -1.05 6.79
CA VAL A 151 -13.87 -1.08 6.43
C VAL A 151 -13.40 0.33 6.12
N ARG A 152 -12.20 0.69 6.57
CA ARG A 152 -11.59 2.01 6.39
C ARG A 152 -10.44 1.94 5.39
N PRO A 153 -10.22 2.96 4.55
CA PRO A 153 -9.03 3.03 3.72
C PRO A 153 -7.81 3.34 4.62
N THR A 154 -6.73 2.58 4.46
CA THR A 154 -5.51 2.74 5.28
C THR A 154 -4.35 3.25 4.44
N VAL A 155 -4.08 2.59 3.32
CA VAL A 155 -2.91 2.85 2.47
C VAL A 155 -3.32 2.93 1.01
N HIS A 156 -2.78 3.91 0.28
CA HIS A 156 -2.80 3.92 -1.17
C HIS A 156 -1.54 3.25 -1.71
N LEU A 157 -1.71 2.38 -2.70
CA LEU A 157 -0.66 2.13 -3.68
C LEU A 157 -0.82 3.18 -4.77
N ALA A 158 0.16 4.07 -4.88
CA ALA A 158 0.19 5.11 -5.90
C ALA A 158 1.21 4.78 -6.97
N ALA A 159 0.93 5.19 -8.21
CA ALA A 159 1.79 4.93 -9.35
C ALA A 159 2.08 6.21 -10.13
N ARG A 160 3.28 6.29 -10.69
CA ARG A 160 3.71 7.29 -11.68
C ARG A 160 4.46 6.59 -12.80
N ARG A 161 4.16 6.93 -14.05
CA ARG A 161 4.99 6.53 -15.19
C ARG A 161 6.31 7.31 -15.14
N GLY A 162 7.43 6.63 -15.26
CA GLY A 162 8.80 7.10 -15.05
C GLY A 162 9.33 8.04 -16.13
N VAL A 163 8.53 9.03 -16.54
CA VAL A 163 9.00 10.14 -17.36
C VAL A 163 9.62 11.16 -16.41
N PRO A 164 10.92 11.48 -16.55
CA PRO A 164 11.57 12.52 -15.76
C PRO A 164 10.85 13.86 -15.91
N SER A 165 10.84 14.66 -14.85
CA SER A 165 10.34 16.03 -14.94
C SER A 165 11.20 16.80 -15.95
N ALA A 166 10.57 17.59 -16.83
CA ALA A 166 11.31 18.51 -17.71
C ALA A 166 12.04 19.61 -16.92
N ARG A 167 11.70 19.82 -15.65
CA ARG A 167 12.37 20.72 -14.72
C ARG A 167 12.86 19.93 -13.52
N THR A 168 14.12 19.49 -13.57
CA THR A 168 14.79 18.83 -12.45
C THR A 168 15.15 19.87 -11.40
N ARG A 169 14.74 19.66 -10.14
CA ARG A 169 15.15 20.53 -9.02
C ARG A 169 16.49 20.08 -8.46
N THR A 170 17.56 20.30 -9.22
CA THR A 170 18.91 19.84 -8.83
C THR A 170 19.73 20.91 -8.13
N ASP A 171 19.34 22.19 -8.23
CA ASP A 171 20.14 23.30 -7.72
C ASP A 171 19.45 23.98 -6.52
N LEU A 172 19.52 23.30 -5.36
CA LEU A 172 19.09 23.87 -4.09
C LEU A 172 20.33 24.38 -3.33
N PRO A 173 20.46 25.70 -3.07
CA PRO A 173 21.63 26.26 -2.42
C PRO A 173 21.95 25.59 -1.08
N GLY A 174 23.21 25.20 -0.88
CA GLY A 174 23.68 24.55 0.35
C GLY A 174 23.24 23.10 0.53
N LEU A 175 22.68 22.47 -0.51
CA LEU A 175 22.27 21.07 -0.52
C LEU A 175 23.11 20.28 -1.52
N VAL A 176 23.61 19.12 -1.11
CA VAL A 176 24.27 18.16 -2.00
C VAL A 176 23.55 16.83 -1.95
N LEU A 177 23.20 16.30 -3.13
CA LEU A 177 22.64 14.96 -3.27
C LEU A 177 23.75 14.00 -3.68
N THR A 178 23.91 12.90 -2.95
CA THR A 178 24.89 11.84 -3.27
C THR A 178 24.24 10.47 -3.15
N ASP A 179 24.84 9.46 -3.80
CA ASP A 179 24.56 8.07 -3.45
C ASP A 179 24.92 7.83 -1.97
N ALA A 180 24.11 7.02 -1.29
CA ALA A 180 24.40 6.57 0.06
C ALA A 180 25.54 5.55 0.03
N GLY A 181 26.53 5.71 0.91
CA GLY A 181 27.58 4.73 1.15
C GLY A 181 27.37 3.93 2.45
N PRO A 182 28.27 2.98 2.77
CA PRO A 182 28.23 2.26 4.06
C PRO A 182 28.17 3.18 5.29
N ASP A 183 28.84 4.33 5.23
CA ASP A 183 28.84 5.34 6.30
C ASP A 183 27.48 6.05 6.47
N ASP A 184 26.59 5.96 5.48
CA ASP A 184 25.23 6.53 5.53
C ASP A 184 24.19 5.60 6.16
N VAL A 185 24.49 4.31 6.33
CA VAL A 185 23.51 3.30 6.75
C VAL A 185 22.80 3.72 8.05
N ALA A 186 23.55 4.20 9.04
CA ALA A 186 22.97 4.65 10.31
C ALA A 186 22.00 5.83 10.11
N ALA A 187 22.35 6.81 9.27
CA ALA A 187 21.49 7.95 8.99
C ALA A 187 20.22 7.54 8.24
N VAL A 188 20.34 6.65 7.25
CA VAL A 188 19.18 6.13 6.49
C VAL A 188 18.23 5.34 7.40
N VAL A 189 18.75 4.53 8.33
CA VAL A 189 17.95 3.80 9.33
C VAL A 189 17.17 4.77 10.21
N GLU A 190 17.79 5.84 10.71
CA GLU A 190 17.11 6.83 11.55
C GLU A 190 16.01 7.58 10.77
N HIS A 191 16.26 7.88 9.49
CA HIS A 191 15.22 8.43 8.61
C HIS A 191 14.03 7.47 8.41
N GLN A 192 14.29 6.19 8.19
CA GLN A 192 13.24 5.19 8.02
C GLN A 192 12.45 4.97 9.32
N ARG A 193 13.12 5.01 10.48
CA ARG A 193 12.45 4.99 11.79
C ARG A 193 11.55 6.20 12.00
N ALA A 194 12.00 7.39 11.61
CA ALA A 194 11.22 8.61 11.70
C ALA A 194 9.97 8.58 10.79
N GLU A 195 10.09 8.01 9.58
CA GLU A 195 8.95 7.74 8.70
C GLU A 195 7.95 6.77 9.34
N LEU A 196 8.41 5.59 9.79
CA LEU A 196 7.56 4.57 10.43
C LEU A 196 6.84 5.12 11.67
N ALA A 197 7.53 5.89 12.50
CA ALA A 197 6.94 6.52 13.68
C ALA A 197 5.84 7.51 13.29
N TYR A 198 5.99 8.23 12.17
CA TYR A 198 4.94 9.12 11.68
C TYR A 198 3.77 8.34 11.08
N ASP A 199 4.04 7.28 10.30
CA ASP A 199 3.01 6.44 9.70
C ASP A 199 2.16 5.70 10.73
N GLU A 200 2.74 5.36 11.89
CA GLU A 200 2.00 4.83 13.04
C GLU A 200 0.97 5.83 13.59
N LEU A 201 1.33 7.11 13.71
CA LEU A 201 0.41 8.17 14.19
C LEU A 201 -0.83 8.32 13.29
N VAL A 202 -0.69 8.05 11.99
CA VAL A 202 -1.76 8.16 11.00
C VAL A 202 -2.38 6.82 10.63
N GLY A 203 -1.99 5.74 11.31
CA GLY A 203 -2.58 4.40 11.18
C GLY A 203 -2.19 3.64 9.92
N ALA A 204 -1.09 4.00 9.27
CA ALA A 204 -0.56 3.34 8.07
C ALA A 204 0.52 2.29 8.37
N ALA A 205 1.11 2.31 9.56
CA ALA A 205 2.12 1.36 10.03
C ALA A 205 1.97 1.09 11.54
N ARG A 206 2.81 0.18 12.06
CA ARG A 206 3.02 -0.09 13.48
C ARG A 206 4.52 -0.22 13.74
N VAL A 207 5.04 0.51 14.72
CA VAL A 207 6.44 0.35 15.13
C VAL A 207 6.53 -0.88 16.04
N ARG A 208 7.37 -1.85 15.68
CA ARG A 208 7.60 -3.06 16.47
C ARG A 208 9.03 -3.12 17.01
N PRO A 209 9.27 -3.60 18.24
CA PRO A 209 10.60 -3.62 18.84
C PRO A 209 11.65 -4.34 17.97
N LEU A 210 11.30 -5.49 17.39
CA LEU A 210 12.19 -6.28 16.54
C LEU A 210 12.39 -5.70 15.14
N ALA A 211 11.61 -4.69 14.73
CA ALA A 211 11.78 -4.06 13.42
C ALA A 211 13.10 -3.28 13.34
N ALA A 212 13.57 -2.73 14.46
CA ALA A 212 14.78 -1.91 14.55
C ALA A 212 16.06 -2.61 14.02
N GLU A 213 16.26 -3.89 14.35
CA GLU A 213 17.42 -4.67 13.93
C GLU A 213 17.30 -5.11 12.47
N HIS A 214 16.11 -5.53 12.04
CA HIS A 214 15.84 -5.91 10.66
C HIS A 214 16.01 -4.73 9.68
N LEU A 215 15.63 -3.52 10.11
CA LEU A 215 15.77 -2.31 9.30
C LEU A 215 17.23 -2.02 8.95
N ALA A 216 18.16 -2.17 9.91
CA ALA A 216 19.58 -1.93 9.66
C ALA A 216 20.16 -2.88 8.61
N ALA A 217 19.86 -4.18 8.73
CA ALA A 217 20.29 -5.17 7.74
C ALA A 217 19.67 -4.93 6.35
N GLN A 218 18.39 -4.53 6.29
CA GLN A 218 17.72 -4.21 5.03
C GLN A 218 18.31 -2.97 4.35
N VAL A 219 18.57 -1.91 5.11
CA VAL A 219 19.20 -0.68 4.60
C VAL A 219 20.62 -0.97 4.13
N ALA A 220 21.42 -1.70 4.89
CA ALA A 220 22.77 -2.09 4.48
C ALA A 220 22.76 -2.86 3.15
N ALA A 221 21.90 -3.87 3.03
CA ALA A 221 21.74 -4.64 1.80
C ALA A 221 21.20 -3.80 0.62
N ALA A 222 20.42 -2.75 0.88
CA ALA A 222 19.96 -1.82 -0.14
C ALA A 222 21.09 -0.91 -0.63
N VAL A 223 21.91 -0.39 0.29
CA VAL A 223 23.09 0.45 0.00
C VAL A 223 24.17 -0.33 -0.75
N GLU A 224 24.40 -1.59 -0.39
CA GLU A 224 25.37 -2.47 -1.05
C GLU A 224 24.96 -2.87 -2.47
N ASN A 225 23.66 -2.82 -2.79
CA ASN A 225 23.16 -3.23 -4.09
C ASN A 225 23.26 -2.08 -5.11
N PRO A 226 24.14 -2.17 -6.13
CA PRO A 226 24.33 -1.09 -7.10
C PRO A 226 23.11 -0.82 -8.00
N ARG A 227 22.14 -1.75 -8.02
CA ARG A 227 20.87 -1.60 -8.76
C ARG A 227 19.80 -0.88 -7.94
N THR A 228 19.93 -0.84 -6.62
CA THR A 228 19.02 -0.05 -5.77
C THR A 228 19.47 1.40 -5.81
N THR A 229 18.54 2.32 -6.01
CA THR A 229 18.83 3.75 -5.89
C THR A 229 18.63 4.15 -4.43
N VAL A 230 19.69 4.51 -3.72
CA VAL A 230 19.61 5.09 -2.37
C VAL A 230 20.35 6.42 -2.40
N LEU A 231 19.61 7.54 -2.32
CA LEU A 231 20.20 8.87 -2.33
C LEU A 231 20.02 9.56 -0.97
N VAL A 232 21.03 10.30 -0.57
CA VAL A 232 21.04 11.15 0.62
C VAL A 232 21.17 12.61 0.21
N ALA A 233 20.40 13.48 0.85
CA ALA A 233 20.52 14.92 0.72
C ALA A 233 21.22 15.48 1.96
N ARG A 234 22.36 16.13 1.76
CA ARG A 234 23.19 16.72 2.81
C ARG A 234 23.09 18.23 2.80
N ARG A 235 22.85 18.82 3.96
CA ARG A 235 23.04 20.26 4.17
C ARG A 235 24.51 20.52 4.46
N GLN A 236 25.16 21.33 3.64
CA GLN A 236 26.55 21.73 3.87
C GLN A 236 26.61 23.17 4.38
N ALA A 237 27.17 23.37 5.57
CA ALA A 237 27.59 24.71 5.99
C ALA A 237 28.96 25.07 5.38
N PRO A 238 29.25 26.36 5.14
CA PRO A 238 30.58 26.79 4.71
C PRO A 238 31.68 26.28 5.65
N GLY A 239 32.62 25.50 5.11
CA GLY A 239 33.77 24.97 5.86
C GLY A 239 33.59 23.57 6.47
N GLU A 240 32.41 22.97 6.38
CA GLU A 240 32.17 21.59 6.85
C GLU A 240 32.54 20.56 5.77
N ARG A 241 33.34 19.55 6.15
CA ARG A 241 33.74 18.45 5.24
C ARG A 241 32.66 17.38 5.08
N ALA A 242 31.81 17.19 6.08
CA ALA A 242 30.69 16.27 6.06
C ALA A 242 29.43 17.04 6.50
N GLY A 243 28.47 17.17 5.59
CA GLY A 243 27.19 17.82 5.89
C GLY A 243 26.21 16.91 6.61
N GLU A 244 25.24 17.49 7.31
CA GLU A 244 24.14 16.77 7.97
C GLU A 244 23.20 16.14 6.94
N VAL A 245 22.84 14.86 7.12
CA VAL A 245 21.80 14.20 6.30
C VAL A 245 20.43 14.75 6.69
N VAL A 246 19.77 15.43 5.73
CA VAL A 246 18.46 16.07 5.95
C VAL A 246 17.33 15.43 5.14
N GLY A 247 17.66 14.54 4.20
CA GLY A 247 16.68 13.79 3.45
C GLY A 247 17.26 12.51 2.86
N VAL A 248 16.42 11.50 2.68
CA VAL A 248 16.79 10.22 2.04
C VAL A 248 15.67 9.75 1.13
N ILE A 249 16.02 9.05 0.06
CA ILE A 249 15.09 8.32 -0.80
C ILE A 249 15.69 6.96 -1.16
N ALA A 250 14.88 5.92 -1.16
CA ALA A 250 15.28 4.61 -1.66
C ALA A 250 14.24 4.05 -2.65
N VAL A 251 14.73 3.54 -3.77
CA VAL A 251 13.93 2.91 -4.82
C VAL A 251 14.54 1.55 -5.18
N GLU A 252 13.76 0.50 -4.98
CA GLU A 252 14.10 -0.86 -5.40
C GLU A 252 13.93 -1.03 -6.91
N PRO A 253 14.84 -1.76 -7.57
CA PRO A 253 14.77 -2.00 -8.99
C PRO A 253 13.68 -3.05 -9.33
N PRO A 254 13.33 -3.20 -10.63
CA PRO A 254 12.26 -4.11 -11.04
C PRO A 254 12.40 -5.56 -10.60
N GLU A 255 13.62 -6.10 -10.64
CA GLU A 255 13.96 -7.46 -10.20
C GLU A 255 13.68 -7.71 -8.71
N ARG A 256 13.54 -6.66 -7.89
CA ARG A 256 13.21 -6.74 -6.45
C ARG A 256 11.79 -6.29 -6.12
N SER A 257 11.06 -5.73 -7.08
CA SER A 257 9.72 -5.15 -6.89
C SER A 257 8.58 -6.16 -7.12
N GLY A 258 8.86 -7.47 -7.06
CA GLY A 258 7.91 -8.54 -7.40
C GLY A 258 6.60 -8.52 -6.63
N ALA A 259 6.61 -8.05 -5.37
CA ALA A 259 5.42 -7.94 -4.53
C ALA A 259 4.37 -6.97 -5.07
N VAL A 260 4.78 -5.96 -5.85
CA VAL A 260 3.92 -4.92 -6.41
C VAL A 260 3.85 -4.94 -7.93
N ALA A 261 4.75 -5.66 -8.61
CA ALA A 261 4.84 -5.68 -10.07
C ALA A 261 3.51 -6.07 -10.75
N GLY A 262 2.77 -7.03 -10.19
CA GLY A 262 1.50 -7.51 -10.74
C GLY A 262 0.28 -6.61 -10.48
N THR A 263 0.46 -5.42 -9.89
CA THR A 263 -0.62 -4.49 -9.56
C THR A 263 -0.92 -3.48 -10.68
N VAL A 264 -0.02 -3.37 -11.67
CA VAL A 264 -0.15 -2.46 -12.80
C VAL A 264 0.10 -3.17 -14.13
N MET A 265 -0.54 -2.69 -15.19
CA MET A 265 -0.46 -3.27 -16.54
C MET A 265 0.79 -2.84 -17.33
N ALA A 266 1.50 -1.82 -16.86
CA ALA A 266 2.70 -1.31 -17.52
C ALA A 266 3.94 -1.60 -16.67
N GLY A 267 5.08 -1.80 -17.33
CA GLY A 267 6.34 -2.12 -16.66
C GLY A 267 7.54 -1.85 -17.56
N PRO A 268 8.76 -2.05 -17.02
CA PRO A 268 9.07 -2.67 -15.73
C PRO A 268 8.65 -1.84 -14.49
N VAL A 269 8.39 -2.47 -13.35
CA VAL A 269 7.89 -1.78 -12.14
C VAL A 269 9.01 -1.61 -11.12
N ALA A 270 9.38 -0.38 -10.76
CA ALA A 270 10.26 -0.09 -9.63
C ALA A 270 9.45 0.35 -8.40
N TYR A 271 9.96 0.11 -7.20
CA TYR A 271 9.24 0.37 -5.95
C TYR A 271 9.98 1.38 -5.08
N LEU A 272 9.39 2.56 -4.88
CA LEU A 272 9.91 3.55 -3.93
C LEU A 272 9.48 3.12 -2.52
N VAL A 273 10.48 2.67 -1.75
CA VAL A 273 10.29 2.06 -0.43
C VAL A 273 10.42 3.05 0.72
N LEU A 274 11.10 4.17 0.51
CA LEU A 274 11.40 5.16 1.54
C LEU A 274 11.53 6.54 0.89
N LEU A 275 10.86 7.53 1.47
CA LEU A 275 11.22 8.94 1.33
C LEU A 275 10.99 9.64 2.67
N HIS A 276 12.05 10.16 3.27
CA HIS A 276 11.94 10.95 4.49
C HIS A 276 12.80 12.21 4.41
N VAL A 277 12.23 13.32 4.86
CA VAL A 277 12.89 14.61 5.02
C VAL A 277 12.68 15.11 6.44
N THR A 278 13.76 15.53 7.09
CA THR A 278 13.73 16.04 8.46
C THR A 278 12.80 17.25 8.58
N GLY A 279 12.24 17.48 9.76
CA GLY A 279 11.31 18.59 10.00
C GLY A 279 11.88 19.95 9.58
N SER A 280 13.17 20.18 9.84
CA SER A 280 13.91 21.41 9.51
C SER A 280 14.16 21.62 8.01
N ALA A 281 13.96 20.60 7.19
CA ALA A 281 14.13 20.62 5.74
C ALA A 281 12.81 20.45 4.96
N ARG A 282 11.66 20.35 5.64
CA ARG A 282 10.35 20.31 4.97
C ARG A 282 10.01 21.70 4.39
N GLY A 283 9.34 21.71 3.24
CA GLY A 283 8.95 22.94 2.55
C GLY A 283 10.07 23.65 1.78
N THR A 284 11.31 23.15 1.81
CA THR A 284 12.46 23.77 1.11
C THR A 284 12.73 23.19 -0.29
N GLY A 285 11.98 22.17 -0.69
CA GLY A 285 12.15 21.49 -1.99
C GLY A 285 12.98 20.20 -1.95
N VAL A 286 13.67 19.88 -0.85
CA VAL A 286 14.57 18.72 -0.69
C VAL A 286 13.91 17.40 -1.14
N GLY A 287 12.71 17.08 -0.63
CA GLY A 287 12.05 15.81 -0.95
C GLY A 287 11.73 15.67 -2.43
N GLY A 288 11.47 16.77 -3.10
CA GLY A 288 11.22 16.74 -4.53
C GLY A 288 12.49 16.67 -5.38
N ALA A 289 13.57 17.31 -4.96
CA ALA A 289 14.89 17.11 -5.56
C ALA A 289 15.32 15.64 -5.52
N LEU A 290 15.11 14.98 -4.38
CA LEU A 290 15.35 13.55 -4.20
C LEU A 290 14.50 12.70 -5.16
N VAL A 291 13.19 12.99 -5.27
CA VAL A 291 12.30 12.28 -6.20
C VAL A 291 12.73 12.48 -7.66
N ASP A 292 13.04 13.71 -8.07
CA ASP A 292 13.46 13.98 -9.45
C ASP A 292 14.75 13.21 -9.79
N ALA A 293 15.74 13.22 -8.89
CA ALA A 293 17.00 12.49 -9.06
C ALA A 293 16.78 10.96 -9.09
N ALA A 294 15.98 10.41 -8.18
CA ALA A 294 15.69 8.98 -8.16
C ALA A 294 14.93 8.51 -9.40
N LEU A 295 13.96 9.30 -9.89
CA LEU A 295 13.22 8.96 -11.10
C LEU A 295 14.09 9.03 -12.36
N ALA A 296 15.04 9.97 -12.43
CA ALA A 296 16.03 10.00 -13.51
C ALA A 296 16.87 8.72 -13.51
N ARG A 297 17.32 8.25 -12.34
CA ARG A 297 18.11 7.01 -12.23
C ARG A 297 17.31 5.77 -12.58
N VAL A 298 16.05 5.68 -12.16
CA VAL A 298 15.14 4.60 -12.59
C VAL A 298 14.96 4.62 -14.10
N HIS A 299 14.76 5.80 -14.69
CA HIS A 299 14.63 5.93 -16.14
C HIS A 299 15.88 5.45 -16.89
N GLU A 300 17.07 5.82 -16.42
CA GLU A 300 18.35 5.36 -16.98
C GLU A 300 18.52 3.84 -16.84
N GLN A 301 18.14 3.27 -15.69
CA GLN A 301 18.38 1.86 -15.35
C GLN A 301 17.33 0.87 -15.90
N ALA A 302 16.08 1.31 -16.04
CA ALA A 302 14.92 0.47 -16.38
C ALA A 302 14.19 0.93 -17.66
N GLY A 303 14.56 2.09 -18.20
CA GLY A 303 14.05 2.62 -19.47
C GLY A 303 12.78 3.46 -19.35
N PRO A 304 12.34 4.07 -20.47
CA PRO A 304 11.22 5.02 -20.52
C PRO A 304 9.85 4.40 -20.21
N GLY A 305 9.72 3.08 -20.30
CA GLY A 305 8.48 2.35 -19.98
C GLY A 305 8.28 2.09 -18.48
N ALA A 306 9.29 2.39 -17.64
CA ALA A 306 9.25 2.07 -16.23
C ALA A 306 8.07 2.74 -15.51
N VAL A 307 7.45 2.02 -14.59
CA VAL A 307 6.43 2.54 -13.67
C VAL A 307 7.03 2.52 -12.27
N VAL A 308 6.98 3.65 -11.58
CA VAL A 308 7.35 3.72 -10.17
C VAL A 308 6.09 3.67 -9.35
N VAL A 309 6.03 2.74 -8.41
CA VAL A 309 4.93 2.61 -7.45
C VAL A 309 5.43 2.85 -6.03
N LEU A 310 4.55 3.28 -5.14
CA LEU A 310 4.84 3.47 -3.72
C LEU A 310 3.58 3.27 -2.89
N HIS A 311 3.77 2.91 -1.62
CA HIS A 311 2.70 2.95 -0.64
C HIS A 311 2.78 4.25 0.16
N HIS A 312 1.63 4.85 0.47
CA HIS A 312 1.55 5.90 1.48
C HIS A 312 0.21 5.86 2.22
N GLY A 313 0.22 6.26 3.49
CA GLY A 313 -0.99 6.37 4.30
C GLY A 313 -2.01 7.33 3.67
N VAL A 314 -3.28 6.93 3.61
CA VAL A 314 -4.38 7.75 3.07
C VAL A 314 -4.58 9.00 3.94
N LEU A 315 -4.45 8.84 5.26
CA LEU A 315 -4.63 9.93 6.23
C LEU A 315 -3.33 10.69 6.55
N ASN A 316 -2.21 10.37 5.87
CA ASN A 316 -0.95 11.07 6.09
C ASN A 316 -1.01 12.48 5.45
N PRO A 317 -1.11 13.57 6.24
CA PRO A 317 -1.33 14.92 5.71
C PRO A 317 -0.09 15.50 5.02
N LEU A 318 1.08 14.87 5.19
CA LEU A 318 2.32 15.26 4.53
C LEU A 318 2.47 14.53 3.20
N SER A 319 2.29 13.21 3.21
CA SER A 319 2.54 12.35 2.05
C SER A 319 1.50 12.54 0.95
N ALA A 320 0.21 12.55 1.27
CA ALA A 320 -0.86 12.64 0.26
C ALA A 320 -0.73 13.86 -0.67
N PRO A 321 -0.62 15.12 -0.17
CA PRO A 321 -0.46 16.28 -1.04
C PRO A 321 0.93 16.33 -1.69
N PHE A 322 1.97 15.78 -1.06
CA PHE A 322 3.31 15.72 -1.64
C PHE A 322 3.34 14.82 -2.88
N TRP A 323 2.87 13.58 -2.77
CA TRP A 323 2.88 12.60 -3.85
C TRP A 323 2.01 13.02 -5.03
N ALA A 324 0.84 13.61 -4.75
CA ALA A 324 0.00 14.20 -5.80
C ALA A 324 0.77 15.28 -6.60
N ARG A 325 1.51 16.16 -5.93
CA ARG A 325 2.38 17.16 -6.61
C ARG A 325 3.56 16.54 -7.35
N GLN A 326 4.02 15.36 -6.92
CA GLN A 326 5.04 14.60 -7.64
C GLN A 326 4.45 13.79 -8.81
N GLY A 327 3.17 13.91 -9.11
CA GLY A 327 2.51 13.21 -10.22
C GLY A 327 2.20 11.74 -9.95
N PHE A 328 2.34 11.29 -8.71
CA PHE A 328 1.84 9.98 -8.29
C PHE A 328 0.34 10.06 -8.05
N ARG A 329 -0.37 9.05 -8.55
CA ARG A 329 -1.82 8.93 -8.38
C ARG A 329 -2.16 7.57 -7.74
N PRO A 330 -3.12 7.49 -6.82
CA PRO A 330 -3.61 6.21 -6.32
C PRO A 330 -4.10 5.33 -7.46
N VAL A 331 -3.67 4.06 -7.47
CA VAL A 331 -4.16 3.00 -8.38
C VAL A 331 -4.97 1.96 -7.61
N LEU A 332 -4.49 1.59 -6.42
CA LEU A 332 -5.19 0.67 -5.52
C LEU A 332 -5.24 1.26 -4.11
N THR A 333 -6.26 0.90 -3.35
CA THR A 333 -6.42 1.26 -1.95
C THR A 333 -6.60 0.01 -1.11
N THR A 334 -5.81 -0.10 -0.05
CA THR A 334 -5.99 -1.11 0.99
C THR A 334 -7.09 -0.65 1.93
N TRP A 335 -8.08 -1.52 2.15
CA TRP A 335 -9.18 -1.32 3.07
C TRP A 335 -9.11 -2.33 4.18
N GLU A 336 -9.16 -1.86 5.42
CA GLU A 336 -8.96 -2.69 6.59
C GLU A 336 -10.05 -2.49 7.64
N GLN A 337 -10.22 -3.51 8.46
CA GLN A 337 -11.02 -3.44 9.69
C GLN A 337 -10.42 -4.43 10.70
N PRO A 338 -10.30 -4.09 11.98
CA PRO A 338 -9.86 -5.06 12.97
C PRO A 338 -10.96 -6.11 13.23
N VAL A 339 -10.55 -7.35 13.51
CA VAL A 339 -11.51 -8.46 13.72
C VAL A 339 -12.38 -8.24 14.97
N ASP A 340 -11.84 -7.64 16.01
CA ASP A 340 -12.60 -7.32 17.23
C ASP A 340 -13.75 -6.32 17.01
N ALA A 341 -13.67 -5.48 15.98
CA ALA A 341 -14.76 -4.60 15.59
C ALA A 341 -15.97 -5.36 15.00
N LEU A 342 -15.81 -6.64 14.64
CA LEU A 342 -16.95 -7.48 14.22
C LEU A 342 -17.87 -7.85 15.40
N SER A 343 -17.32 -7.92 16.61
CA SER A 343 -18.04 -8.28 17.83
C SER A 343 -18.48 -7.06 18.66
N ALA A 344 -18.01 -5.86 18.32
CA ALA A 344 -18.37 -4.64 19.03
C ALA A 344 -19.83 -4.26 18.76
N PRO A 345 -20.65 -3.97 19.78
CA PRO A 345 -21.99 -3.44 19.57
C PRO A 345 -21.87 -2.13 18.79
N ARG A 346 -22.65 -1.98 17.70
CA ARG A 346 -22.71 -0.73 16.93
C ARG A 346 -23.11 0.38 17.89
N ARG A 347 -22.15 1.21 18.29
CA ARG A 347 -22.45 2.43 19.06
C ARG A 347 -23.28 3.31 18.14
N SER A 348 -24.58 3.39 18.43
CA SER A 348 -25.43 4.44 17.88
C SER A 348 -24.82 5.76 18.33
N LEU A 349 -24.21 6.48 17.39
CA LEU A 349 -24.06 7.93 17.55
C LEU A 349 -25.47 8.47 17.40
N SER A 350 -26.20 8.54 18.52
CA SER A 350 -27.43 9.31 18.57
C SER A 350 -27.05 10.78 18.30
N PRO A 351 -27.83 11.48 17.44
CA PRO A 351 -27.52 12.84 17.00
C PRO A 351 -27.50 13.85 18.15
#